data_AF-A0A835YUY4-F1
#
_entry.id   AF-A0A835YUY4-F1
#
_cell.length_a   1.000
_cell.length_b   1.000
_cell.length_c   1.000
_cell.angle_alpha   90.00
_cell.angle_beta   90.00
_cell.angle_gamma   90.00
#
_symmetry.space_group_name_H-M   'P 1'
#
loop_
_entity.id
_entity.type
_entity.pdbx_description
1 polymer ?
#
loop_
_entity_poly.entity_id
_entity_poly.type
_entity_poly.pdbx_seq_one_letter_code
_entity_poly.pdbx_strand_id
1 'polypeptide(L)'
;FPLRRGLILHGGIRYAAVTAEHGLYYDTDWAVKVLETADGRSKSIVMSITDSAENRSKLGFLSVGQYCLEGYPEPREPMGKYPITNMVYTYTITLNADEEFVRLRMDVANPTPNLVRGEAWLPMTFPIDEKSQIISPQRKRWRRDEWCFPDSANIVDFDTDTLLHPLKWATSGIYYEWPTMDGHYHAVNLPSKGRGCAYVVDPSVTHFTRLWSWGDKANFNRATASVLAKGRPAAEYYEPWSSVFNSAFFQTTEFKPYSSSGWSAAILPIDSGMGDANIYDLRRTVEDRIKKANISF
;
A
#
# COMPACT_ATOMS: atom_id res chain seq x y z
N PHE A 1 -18.28 -0.45 -4.17
CA PHE A 1 -18.12 0.55 -3.10
C PHE A 1 -16.94 1.49 -3.35
N PRO A 2 -15.73 1.07 -3.79
CA PRO A 2 -14.62 1.99 -4.10
C PRO A 2 -14.58 2.53 -5.56
N LEU A 3 -15.66 2.37 -6.34
CA LEU A 3 -15.66 2.64 -7.80
C LEU A 3 -16.53 3.84 -8.22
N ARG A 4 -16.98 4.68 -7.28
CA ARG A 4 -17.93 5.78 -7.56
C ARG A 4 -17.35 7.19 -7.37
N ARG A 5 -16.06 7.34 -7.06
CA ARG A 5 -15.46 8.65 -6.76
C ARG A 5 -14.12 8.83 -7.49
N GLY A 6 -14.15 9.57 -8.60
CA GLY A 6 -13.04 10.37 -9.16
C GLY A 6 -11.72 9.68 -9.54
N LEU A 7 -11.33 9.83 -10.81
CA LEU A 7 -10.01 9.53 -11.43
C LEU A 7 -9.28 8.28 -10.91
N ILE A 8 -9.68 7.11 -11.43
CA ILE A 8 -8.95 5.85 -11.29
C ILE A 8 -7.83 5.85 -12.34
N LEU A 9 -6.63 6.32 -11.99
CA LEU A 9 -5.42 5.74 -12.58
C LEU A 9 -5.38 4.29 -12.08
N HIS A 10 -5.28 3.31 -12.97
CA HIS A 10 -5.42 1.87 -12.70
C HIS A 10 -4.35 1.23 -11.77
N GLY A 11 -3.76 2.04 -10.88
CA GLY A 11 -2.85 1.68 -9.79
C GLY A 11 -2.98 2.71 -8.65
N GLY A 12 -4.21 2.96 -8.20
CA GLY A 12 -4.52 4.02 -7.24
C GLY A 12 -3.77 3.83 -5.91
N ILE A 13 -3.19 4.91 -5.43
CA ILE A 13 -2.45 4.96 -4.18
C ILE A 13 -3.37 5.53 -3.11
N ARG A 14 -3.55 4.78 -2.02
CA ARG A 14 -4.40 5.16 -0.88
C ARG A 14 -3.50 5.40 0.32
N TYR A 15 -4.03 5.95 1.41
CA TYR A 15 -3.24 6.20 2.63
C TYR A 15 -3.82 5.50 3.84
N ALA A 16 -2.93 5.00 4.68
CA ALA A 16 -3.26 4.60 6.03
C ALA A 16 -2.29 5.18 7.05
N ALA A 17 -2.84 6.05 7.90
CA ALA A 17 -2.26 6.36 9.21
C ALA A 17 -3.02 5.53 10.25
N VAL A 18 -2.34 4.68 11.01
CA VAL A 18 -2.83 4.04 12.25
C VAL A 18 -4.30 3.52 12.23
N THR A 19 -4.69 2.61 11.33
CA THR A 19 -5.76 1.61 11.63
C THR A 19 -5.49 0.33 10.83
N ALA A 20 -5.91 -0.80 11.38
CA ALA A 20 -5.48 -2.15 11.00
C ALA A 20 -5.91 -2.66 9.63
N GLU A 21 -6.70 -1.88 8.87
CA GLU A 21 -7.23 -2.37 7.60
C GLU A 21 -7.32 -1.28 6.53
N HIS A 22 -7.84 -0.10 6.88
CA HIS A 22 -8.10 0.97 5.90
C HIS A 22 -7.32 2.27 6.17
N GLY A 23 -6.89 2.56 7.40
CA GLY A 23 -6.24 3.81 7.77
C GLY A 23 -7.18 4.90 8.32
N LEU A 24 -6.63 5.85 9.08
CA LEU A 24 -7.32 6.97 9.74
C LEU A 24 -7.92 7.98 8.76
N TYR A 25 -7.42 8.07 7.53
CA TYR A 25 -7.89 9.05 6.52
C TYR A 25 -8.27 8.38 5.20
N TYR A 26 -8.75 7.13 5.29
CA TYR A 26 -9.07 6.33 4.12
C TYR A 26 -10.22 6.92 3.29
N ASP A 27 -11.22 7.48 3.97
CA ASP A 27 -12.46 7.98 3.39
C ASP A 27 -12.64 9.49 3.55
N THR A 28 -11.55 10.20 3.83
CA THR A 28 -11.53 11.66 4.04
C THR A 28 -10.89 12.37 2.85
N ASP A 29 -11.42 13.53 2.46
CA ASP A 29 -10.84 14.35 1.40
C ASP A 29 -9.56 15.04 1.86
N TRP A 30 -8.52 14.99 1.02
CA TRP A 30 -7.25 15.67 1.25
C TRP A 30 -7.24 17.02 0.55
N ALA A 31 -6.48 17.98 1.08
CA ALA A 31 -6.24 19.22 0.36
C ALA A 31 -5.42 18.91 -0.89
N VAL A 32 -5.92 19.27 -2.06
CA VAL A 32 -5.28 19.00 -3.35
C VAL A 32 -4.74 20.29 -3.96
N LYS A 33 -3.49 20.26 -4.41
CA LYS A 33 -2.85 21.31 -5.20
C LYS A 33 -2.25 20.69 -6.45
N VAL A 34 -2.34 21.41 -7.58
CA VAL A 34 -1.62 21.06 -8.80
C VAL A 34 -0.43 22.01 -8.94
N LEU A 35 0.74 21.45 -9.21
CA LEU A 35 1.96 22.18 -9.53
C LEU A 35 2.36 21.88 -10.97
N GLU A 36 2.86 22.88 -11.68
CA GLU A 36 3.36 22.73 -13.04
C GLU A 36 4.62 23.59 -13.18
N THR A 37 5.66 23.05 -13.81
CA THR A 37 6.85 23.82 -14.14
C THR A 37 6.54 24.85 -15.21
N ALA A 38 7.29 25.96 -15.24
CA ALA A 38 7.04 27.04 -16.20
C ALA A 38 7.14 26.60 -17.68
N ASP A 39 7.90 25.54 -17.95
CA ASP A 39 8.07 24.92 -19.27
C ASP A 39 7.05 23.81 -19.58
N GLY A 40 6.14 23.50 -18.65
CA GLY A 40 5.12 22.45 -18.79
C GLY A 40 5.66 21.02 -18.82
N ARG A 41 6.96 20.80 -18.61
CA ARG A 41 7.59 19.48 -18.69
C ARG A 41 7.33 18.60 -17.48
N SER A 42 6.91 19.19 -16.36
CA SER A 42 6.57 18.46 -15.14
C SER A 42 5.24 18.93 -14.58
N LYS A 43 4.39 17.97 -14.20
CA LYS A 43 3.11 18.23 -13.53
C LYS A 43 3.01 17.36 -12.29
N SER A 44 2.65 17.97 -11.17
CA SER A 44 2.48 17.27 -9.90
C SER A 44 1.10 17.50 -9.32
N ILE A 45 0.52 16.43 -8.77
CA ILE A 45 -0.61 16.50 -7.85
C ILE A 45 -0.05 16.33 -6.45
N VAL A 46 -0.22 17.36 -5.62
CA VAL A 46 0.15 17.36 -4.21
C VAL A 46 -1.11 17.23 -3.37
N MET A 47 -1.19 16.18 -2.57
CA MET A 47 -2.25 15.94 -1.61
C MET A 47 -1.68 16.10 -0.21
N SER A 48 -2.36 16.81 0.68
CA SER A 48 -1.91 16.94 2.07
C SER A 48 -3.07 16.88 3.07
N ILE A 49 -2.81 16.30 4.24
CA ILE A 49 -3.71 16.33 5.38
C ILE A 49 -2.93 16.49 6.69
N THR A 50 -3.50 17.25 7.63
CA THR A 50 -2.97 17.39 8.98
C THR A 50 -3.80 16.51 9.92
N ASP A 51 -3.14 15.76 10.80
CA ASP A 51 -3.81 15.04 11.88
C ASP A 51 -4.26 16.00 13.00
N SER A 52 -5.29 16.78 12.72
CA SER A 52 -5.90 17.77 13.60
C SER A 52 -7.26 17.32 14.10
N ALA A 53 -7.75 17.93 15.19
CA ALA A 53 -9.11 17.71 15.69
C ALA A 53 -10.18 17.97 14.60
N GLU A 54 -9.98 18.99 13.79
CA GLU A 54 -10.89 19.37 12.70
C GLU A 54 -10.96 18.30 11.60
N ASN A 55 -9.83 17.70 11.21
CA ASN A 55 -9.87 16.63 10.21
C ASN A 55 -10.38 15.32 10.82
N ARG A 56 -10.14 15.07 12.11
CA ARG A 56 -10.71 13.90 12.80
C ARG A 56 -12.22 13.95 12.97
N SER A 57 -12.83 15.13 13.04
CA SER A 57 -14.29 15.25 13.11
C SER A 57 -14.99 14.96 11.77
N LYS A 58 -14.25 14.95 10.66
CA LYS A 58 -14.74 14.66 9.30
C LYS A 58 -14.65 13.17 8.93
N LEU A 59 -14.08 12.34 9.80
CA LEU A 59 -13.85 10.92 9.52
C LEU A 59 -15.18 10.18 9.32
N GLY A 60 -15.21 9.34 8.29
CA GLY A 60 -16.32 8.42 8.08
C GLY A 60 -16.15 7.12 8.86
N PHE A 61 -17.15 6.25 8.71
CA PHE A 61 -17.21 4.96 9.41
C PHE A 61 -16.11 3.96 8.98
N LEU A 62 -15.37 4.21 7.88
CA LEU A 62 -14.24 3.35 7.49
C LEU A 62 -12.94 3.75 8.17
N SER A 63 -12.91 4.95 8.75
CA SER A 63 -11.75 5.52 9.46
C SER A 63 -11.88 5.41 10.99
N VAL A 64 -12.95 4.79 11.51
CA VAL A 64 -13.04 4.37 12.91
C VAL A 64 -12.30 3.03 13.06
N GLY A 65 -11.24 3.01 13.88
CA GLY A 65 -10.36 1.86 14.01
C GLY A 65 -11.06 0.53 14.32
N GLN A 66 -10.42 -0.54 13.81
CA GLN A 66 -10.65 -1.96 14.02
C GLN A 66 -11.56 -2.32 15.22
N TYR A 67 -12.83 -2.62 14.97
CA TYR A 67 -13.68 -3.62 15.65
C TYR A 67 -15.02 -3.74 14.89
N CYS A 68 -14.99 -4.31 13.69
CA CYS A 68 -16.18 -4.97 13.13
C CYS A 68 -16.15 -6.47 13.49
N LEU A 69 -15.80 -6.79 14.74
CA LEU A 69 -16.06 -8.13 15.26
C LEU A 69 -17.57 -8.25 15.48
N GLU A 70 -18.18 -9.28 14.90
CA GLU A 70 -19.58 -9.61 15.16
C GLU A 70 -19.81 -9.73 16.67
N GLY A 71 -20.70 -8.89 17.23
CA GLY A 71 -20.98 -8.83 18.67
C GLY A 71 -20.24 -7.74 19.46
N TYR A 72 -19.33 -6.97 18.84
CA TYR A 72 -18.80 -5.75 19.47
C TYR A 72 -19.70 -4.55 19.14
N PRO A 73 -19.99 -3.67 20.11
CA PRO A 73 -20.75 -2.46 19.84
C PRO A 73 -20.00 -1.60 18.81
N GLU A 74 -20.73 -1.01 17.86
CA GLU A 74 -20.14 -0.05 16.91
C GLU A 74 -19.30 0.97 17.69
N PRO A 75 -18.04 1.21 17.29
CA PRO A 75 -17.22 2.21 17.94
C PRO A 75 -17.93 3.56 17.89
N ARG A 76 -18.40 4.04 19.05
CA ARG A 76 -19.17 5.29 19.16
C ARG A 76 -18.33 6.54 18.95
N GLU A 77 -17.00 6.42 19.06
CA GLU A 77 -16.05 7.50 18.85
C GLU A 77 -14.96 7.08 17.86
N PRO A 78 -14.78 7.82 16.74
CA PRO A 78 -13.66 7.65 15.85
C PRO A 78 -12.34 7.76 16.60
N MET A 79 -11.60 6.66 16.71
CA MET A 79 -10.16 6.70 17.00
C MET A 79 -9.75 7.39 18.31
N GLY A 80 -10.66 7.52 19.27
CA GLY A 80 -10.43 8.23 20.55
C GLY A 80 -9.30 7.67 21.41
N LYS A 81 -8.82 6.45 21.13
CA LYS A 81 -7.67 5.83 21.80
C LYS A 81 -6.31 6.37 21.33
N TYR A 82 -6.24 6.99 20.17
CA TYR A 82 -5.00 7.52 19.61
C TYR A 82 -4.95 9.04 19.79
N PRO A 83 -3.85 9.62 20.30
CA PRO A 83 -3.75 11.07 20.45
C PRO A 83 -3.73 11.77 19.10
N ILE A 84 -4.27 12.98 19.05
CA ILE A 84 -4.11 13.91 17.90
C ILE A 84 -2.64 14.32 17.85
N THR A 85 -2.00 14.10 16.71
CA THR A 85 -0.55 14.32 16.56
C THR A 85 -0.18 15.67 15.96
N ASN A 86 -1.09 16.29 15.21
CA ASN A 86 -0.83 17.47 14.36
C ASN A 86 0.31 17.27 13.35
N MET A 87 0.69 16.01 13.04
CA MET A 87 1.59 15.74 11.92
C MET A 87 0.92 16.07 10.60
N VAL A 88 1.73 16.49 9.63
CA VAL A 88 1.30 16.77 8.26
C VAL A 88 1.79 15.66 7.37
N TYR A 89 0.87 14.99 6.69
CA TYR A 89 1.16 13.96 5.70
C TYR A 89 0.99 14.58 4.33
N THR A 90 1.99 14.45 3.48
CA THR A 90 1.99 15.00 2.12
C THR A 90 2.34 13.92 1.13
N TYR A 91 1.56 13.84 0.07
CA TYR A 91 1.81 12.98 -1.05
C TYR A 91 1.94 13.75 -2.34
N THR A 92 2.98 13.46 -3.09
CA THR A 92 3.20 14.05 -4.41
C THR A 92 3.24 12.97 -5.47
N ILE A 93 2.38 13.09 -6.48
CA ILE A 93 2.43 12.31 -7.72
C ILE A 93 2.95 13.24 -8.81
N THR A 94 4.04 12.87 -9.48
CA THR A 94 4.63 13.70 -10.54
C THR A 94 4.74 12.92 -11.84
N LEU A 95 4.34 13.57 -12.94
CA LEU A 95 4.59 13.14 -14.30
C LEU A 95 5.61 14.08 -14.93
N ASN A 96 6.66 13.53 -15.52
CA ASN A 96 7.64 14.27 -16.31
C ASN A 96 7.54 13.82 -17.78
N ALA A 97 7.71 14.77 -18.70
CA ALA A 97 7.50 14.54 -20.13
C ALA A 97 8.43 13.47 -20.75
N ASP A 98 9.63 13.28 -20.18
CA ASP A 98 10.65 12.34 -20.69
C ASP A 98 10.73 11.05 -19.86
N GLU A 99 9.80 10.84 -18.94
CA GLU A 99 9.78 9.65 -18.07
C GLU A 99 8.66 8.70 -18.46
N GLU A 100 9.00 7.42 -18.49
CA GLU A 100 8.08 6.33 -18.79
C GLU A 100 7.36 5.80 -17.51
N PHE A 101 7.56 6.49 -16.40
CA PHE A 101 7.10 6.11 -15.06
C PHE A 101 6.51 7.32 -14.34
N VAL A 102 5.73 7.03 -13.30
CA VAL A 102 5.14 8.06 -12.43
C VAL A 102 5.96 8.15 -11.16
N ARG A 103 6.42 9.36 -10.82
CA ARG A 103 7.13 9.60 -9.56
C ARG A 103 6.15 9.76 -8.40
N LEU A 104 6.54 9.20 -7.27
CA LEU A 104 5.81 9.24 -6.03
C LEU A 104 6.73 9.77 -4.94
N ARG A 105 6.22 10.64 -4.08
CA ARG A 105 6.93 11.07 -2.88
C ARG A 105 5.98 11.18 -1.70
N MET A 106 6.31 10.50 -0.61
CA MET A 106 5.59 10.60 0.65
C MET A 106 6.45 11.35 1.66
N ASP A 107 5.88 12.39 2.28
CA ASP A 107 6.51 13.16 3.34
C ASP A 107 5.62 13.17 4.57
N VAL A 108 6.24 13.03 5.75
CA VAL A 108 5.63 13.20 7.06
C VAL A 108 6.40 14.30 7.79
N ALA A 109 5.72 15.37 8.13
CA ALA A 109 6.27 16.46 8.91
C ALA A 109 5.67 16.50 10.31
N ASN A 110 6.52 16.62 11.32
CA ASN A 110 6.11 16.96 12.68
C ASN A 110 6.41 18.46 12.91
N PRO A 111 5.42 19.34 12.78
CA PRO A 111 5.59 20.78 12.97
C PRO A 111 5.55 21.19 14.46
N THR A 112 5.43 20.23 15.39
CA THR A 112 5.21 20.50 16.81
C THR A 112 6.53 20.48 17.60
N PRO A 113 6.57 21.07 18.81
CA PRO A 113 7.71 20.95 19.72
C PRO A 113 7.85 19.56 20.36
N ASN A 114 6.86 18.69 20.19
CA ASN A 114 6.80 17.40 20.88
C ASN A 114 7.28 16.28 19.97
N LEU A 115 7.92 15.27 20.56
CA LEU A 115 8.14 14.00 19.88
C LEU A 115 6.77 13.36 19.60
N VAL A 116 6.56 12.92 18.36
CA VAL A 116 5.34 12.22 17.97
C VAL A 116 5.67 10.80 17.57
N ARG A 117 4.80 9.86 17.92
CA ARG A 117 4.85 8.48 17.43
C ARG A 117 3.72 8.23 16.46
N GLY A 118 4.03 7.57 15.34
CA GLY A 118 3.04 7.30 14.31
C GLY A 118 3.47 6.24 13.32
N GLU A 119 2.57 5.98 12.38
CA GLU A 119 2.80 5.10 11.24
C GLU A 119 2.39 5.80 9.97
N ALA A 120 3.16 5.58 8.91
CA ALA A 120 2.81 6.05 7.58
C ALA A 120 3.11 4.96 6.57
N TRP A 121 2.07 4.61 5.81
CA TRP A 121 2.11 3.62 4.75
C TRP A 121 1.59 4.23 3.46
N LEU A 122 2.15 3.76 2.34
CA LEU A 122 1.70 4.05 0.99
C LEU A 122 1.04 2.79 0.38
N PRO A 123 -0.26 2.57 0.63
CA PRO A 123 -1.04 1.57 -0.10
C PRO A 123 -1.01 1.80 -1.60
N MET A 124 -0.83 0.73 -2.36
CA MET A 124 -1.09 0.67 -3.79
C MET A 124 -2.14 -0.38 -4.05
N THR A 125 -3.06 -0.14 -4.98
CA THR A 125 -4.06 -1.13 -5.37
C THR A 125 -3.80 -1.59 -6.80
N PHE A 126 -3.35 -2.83 -6.97
CA PHE A 126 -3.17 -3.45 -8.27
C PHE A 126 -4.35 -4.35 -8.62
N PRO A 127 -4.99 -4.20 -9.80
CA PRO A 127 -5.98 -5.18 -10.25
C PRO A 127 -5.28 -6.54 -10.45
N ILE A 128 -5.95 -7.63 -10.09
CA ILE A 128 -5.44 -8.99 -10.25
C ILE A 128 -6.51 -9.93 -10.82
N ASP A 129 -6.06 -11.08 -11.33
CA ASP A 129 -6.90 -12.22 -11.66
C ASP A 129 -6.30 -13.52 -11.09
N GLU A 130 -6.92 -14.67 -11.38
CA GLU A 130 -6.52 -15.99 -10.86
C GLU A 130 -5.12 -16.42 -11.31
N LYS A 131 -4.61 -15.85 -12.41
CA LYS A 131 -3.26 -16.12 -12.92
C LYS A 131 -2.24 -15.11 -12.45
N SER A 132 -2.66 -13.98 -11.87
CA SER A 132 -1.74 -12.95 -11.39
C SER A 132 -0.73 -13.48 -10.39
N GLN A 133 0.49 -12.95 -10.50
CA GLN A 133 1.62 -13.29 -9.65
C GLN A 133 2.23 -12.02 -9.05
N ILE A 134 2.64 -12.12 -7.80
CA ILE A 134 3.52 -11.15 -7.17
C ILE A 134 4.96 -11.44 -7.63
N ILE A 135 5.65 -10.41 -8.08
CA ILE A 135 7.05 -10.45 -8.49
C ILE A 135 7.84 -9.53 -7.56
N SER A 136 8.71 -10.10 -6.74
CA SER A 136 9.62 -9.35 -5.86
C SER A 136 10.88 -10.19 -5.67
N PRO A 137 12.07 -9.59 -5.46
CA PRO A 137 13.29 -10.33 -5.10
C PRO A 137 13.24 -10.97 -3.70
N GLN A 138 12.16 -10.72 -2.93
CA GLN A 138 11.99 -11.24 -1.58
C GLN A 138 12.27 -12.75 -1.49
N ARG A 139 13.04 -13.12 -0.47
CA ARG A 139 13.33 -14.51 -0.13
C ARG A 139 12.37 -15.02 0.94
N LYS A 140 12.07 -14.20 1.94
CA LYS A 140 11.25 -14.56 3.10
C LYS A 140 10.12 -13.60 3.35
N ARG A 141 8.96 -14.13 3.70
CA ARG A 141 7.83 -13.35 4.17
C ARG A 141 7.46 -13.78 5.58
N TRP A 142 6.93 -12.83 6.32
CA TRP A 142 6.35 -13.06 7.62
C TRP A 142 4.83 -12.98 7.49
N ARG A 143 4.13 -14.02 7.93
CA ARG A 143 2.67 -14.00 8.10
C ARG A 143 2.35 -13.61 9.54
N ARG A 144 1.65 -12.50 9.72
CA ARG A 144 1.08 -12.07 11.00
C ARG A 144 -0.37 -11.71 10.74
N ASP A 145 -1.25 -12.65 11.06
CA ASP A 145 -2.68 -12.51 10.90
C ASP A 145 -3.33 -12.86 12.24
N GLU A 146 -3.33 -11.87 13.14
CA GLU A 146 -3.85 -11.98 14.51
C GLU A 146 -5.35 -12.28 14.55
N TRP A 147 -6.07 -12.09 13.44
CA TRP A 147 -7.51 -12.32 13.36
C TRP A 147 -7.86 -13.78 13.01
N CYS A 148 -7.04 -14.47 12.23
CA CYS A 148 -7.28 -15.86 11.80
C CYS A 148 -6.34 -16.88 12.44
N PHE A 149 -5.22 -16.47 13.05
CA PHE A 149 -4.23 -17.38 13.63
C PHE A 149 -3.77 -16.86 15.01
N PRO A 150 -3.92 -17.65 16.09
CA PRO A 150 -3.37 -17.28 17.39
C PRO A 150 -1.83 -17.18 17.29
N ASP A 151 -1.28 -16.00 17.65
CA ASP A 151 0.11 -15.66 18.03
C ASP A 151 1.29 -16.47 17.43
N SER A 152 1.13 -17.01 16.23
CA SER A 152 2.17 -17.76 15.53
C SER A 152 2.69 -16.92 14.38
N ALA A 153 3.68 -16.10 14.69
CA ALA A 153 4.55 -15.49 13.69
C ALA A 153 5.22 -16.61 12.87
N ASN A 154 4.76 -16.81 11.64
CA ASN A 154 5.32 -17.84 10.76
C ASN A 154 6.14 -17.18 9.66
N ILE A 155 7.45 -17.48 9.64
CA ILE A 155 8.33 -17.14 8.53
C ILE A 155 8.12 -18.20 7.45
N VAL A 156 7.82 -17.75 6.23
CA VAL A 156 7.54 -18.60 5.08
C VAL A 156 8.42 -18.20 3.91
N ASP A 157 8.88 -19.18 3.13
CA ASP A 157 9.66 -18.93 1.93
C ASP A 157 8.75 -18.35 0.83
N PHE A 158 9.27 -17.33 0.15
CA PHE A 158 8.51 -16.54 -0.82
C PHE A 158 8.03 -17.34 -2.03
N ASP A 159 8.85 -18.27 -2.51
CA ASP A 159 8.73 -18.93 -3.82
C ASP A 159 7.77 -20.13 -3.83
N THR A 160 7.01 -20.33 -2.76
CA THR A 160 5.91 -21.28 -2.78
C THR A 160 4.81 -20.77 -3.72
N ASP A 161 4.31 -21.65 -4.61
CA ASP A 161 3.27 -21.33 -5.59
C ASP A 161 2.09 -20.58 -4.94
N THR A 162 1.65 -21.01 -3.76
CA THR A 162 0.59 -20.36 -3.00
C THR A 162 0.87 -18.88 -2.70
N LEU A 163 2.07 -18.50 -2.28
CA LEU A 163 2.38 -17.13 -1.87
C LEU A 163 2.63 -16.18 -3.04
N LEU A 164 3.00 -16.72 -4.20
CA LEU A 164 3.11 -15.93 -5.44
C LEU A 164 1.74 -15.46 -5.92
N HIS A 165 0.68 -16.21 -5.64
CA HIS A 165 -0.66 -15.96 -6.18
C HIS A 165 -1.61 -15.44 -5.08
N PRO A 166 -1.91 -14.13 -5.03
CA PRO A 166 -2.71 -13.54 -3.94
C PRO A 166 -4.10 -14.15 -3.78
N LEU A 167 -4.67 -14.72 -4.86
CA LEU A 167 -5.97 -15.39 -4.85
C LEU A 167 -5.92 -16.88 -4.49
N LYS A 168 -4.73 -17.46 -4.30
CA LYS A 168 -4.55 -18.82 -3.75
C LYS A 168 -4.32 -18.81 -2.23
N TRP A 169 -4.22 -17.63 -1.62
CA TRP A 169 -4.04 -17.54 -0.17
C TRP A 169 -5.26 -18.11 0.54
N ALA A 170 -5.03 -19.01 1.50
CA ALA A 170 -6.13 -19.75 2.15
C ALA A 170 -7.17 -18.83 2.83
N THR A 171 -6.76 -17.65 3.29
CA THR A 171 -7.62 -16.65 3.91
C THR A 171 -7.36 -15.28 3.28
N SER A 172 -8.27 -14.33 3.50
CA SER A 172 -7.86 -12.91 3.48
C SER A 172 -6.73 -12.76 4.48
N GLY A 173 -5.62 -12.14 4.09
CA GLY A 173 -4.42 -12.22 4.91
C GLY A 173 -3.47 -11.08 4.68
N ILE A 174 -2.76 -10.74 5.77
CA ILE A 174 -1.65 -9.81 5.75
C ILE A 174 -0.34 -10.60 5.78
N TYR A 175 0.54 -10.29 4.84
CA TYR A 175 1.93 -10.72 4.85
C TYR A 175 2.85 -9.52 4.92
N TYR A 176 4.08 -9.74 5.34
CA TYR A 176 5.12 -8.72 5.40
C TYR A 176 6.36 -9.26 4.71
N GLU A 177 7.05 -8.44 3.93
CA GLU A 177 8.42 -8.72 3.52
C GLU A 177 9.32 -8.66 4.77
N TRP A 178 10.12 -9.71 5.00
CA TRP A 178 10.87 -9.88 6.25
C TRP A 178 12.37 -10.08 6.02
N PRO A 179 13.24 -9.46 6.86
CA PRO A 179 12.92 -8.43 7.87
C PRO A 179 12.59 -7.06 7.26
N THR A 180 12.98 -6.91 6.00
CA THR A 180 12.82 -5.75 5.12
C THR A 180 12.59 -6.28 3.71
N MET A 181 12.30 -5.38 2.78
CA MET A 181 12.31 -5.66 1.35
C MET A 181 13.70 -6.12 0.89
N ASP A 182 13.78 -7.28 0.21
CA ASP A 182 14.96 -7.66 -0.56
C ASP A 182 14.88 -6.99 -1.94
N GLY A 183 15.95 -6.28 -2.33
CA GLY A 183 15.98 -5.51 -3.57
C GLY A 183 15.24 -4.18 -3.43
N HIS A 184 14.78 -3.63 -4.56
CA HIS A 184 14.25 -2.26 -4.63
C HIS A 184 12.99 -2.16 -5.50
N TYR A 185 12.25 -3.25 -5.68
CA TYR A 185 10.96 -3.22 -6.35
C TYR A 185 9.99 -4.32 -5.91
N HIS A 186 8.71 -4.00 -6.03
CA HIS A 186 7.60 -4.93 -5.88
C HIS A 186 6.70 -4.80 -7.10
N ALA A 187 6.40 -5.89 -7.79
CA ALA A 187 5.68 -5.87 -9.05
C ALA A 187 4.56 -6.91 -9.09
N VAL A 188 3.61 -6.69 -10.01
CA VAL A 188 2.48 -7.58 -10.26
C VAL A 188 2.43 -7.96 -11.73
N ASN A 189 2.28 -9.25 -11.98
CA ASN A 189 1.99 -9.83 -13.28
C ASN A 189 0.48 -9.90 -13.53
N LEU A 190 0.03 -9.49 -14.72
CA LEU A 190 -1.32 -9.68 -15.22
C LEU A 190 -1.26 -10.49 -16.52
N PRO A 191 -1.10 -11.83 -16.44
CA PRO A 191 -0.92 -12.67 -17.62
C PRO A 191 -2.04 -12.54 -18.65
N SER A 192 -3.30 -12.43 -18.18
CA SER A 192 -4.48 -12.28 -19.06
C SER A 192 -4.45 -11.03 -19.94
N LYS A 193 -3.58 -10.07 -19.61
CA LYS A 193 -3.39 -8.81 -20.31
C LYS A 193 -1.98 -8.65 -20.88
N GLY A 194 -1.09 -9.63 -20.70
CA GLY A 194 0.30 -9.57 -21.14
C GLY A 194 1.08 -8.37 -20.59
N ARG A 195 0.65 -7.82 -19.44
CA ARG A 195 1.20 -6.60 -18.86
C ARG A 195 1.45 -6.76 -17.36
N GLY A 196 2.13 -5.78 -16.78
CA GLY A 196 2.40 -5.71 -15.36
C GLY A 196 2.68 -4.29 -14.91
N CYS A 197 3.01 -4.16 -13.63
CA CYS A 197 3.39 -2.89 -13.04
C CYS A 197 4.39 -3.14 -11.93
N ALA A 198 5.43 -2.32 -11.85
CA ALA A 198 6.40 -2.33 -10.76
C ALA A 198 6.28 -1.05 -9.93
N TYR A 199 6.25 -1.21 -8.61
CA TYR A 199 6.57 -0.18 -7.65
C TYR A 199 8.06 -0.29 -7.34
N VAL A 200 8.81 0.76 -7.64
CA VAL A 200 10.28 0.81 -7.51
C VAL A 200 10.61 1.82 -6.43
N VAL A 201 11.52 1.48 -5.53
CA VAL A 201 11.93 2.29 -4.39
C VAL A 201 13.39 2.68 -4.47
N ASP A 202 13.78 3.70 -3.70
CA ASP A 202 15.18 4.11 -3.56
C ASP A 202 15.99 3.00 -2.88
N PRO A 203 17.00 2.40 -3.55
CA PRO A 203 17.82 1.35 -2.97
C PRO A 203 18.73 1.82 -1.84
N SER A 204 18.90 3.14 -1.65
CA SER A 204 19.72 3.70 -0.58
C SER A 204 19.00 3.75 0.78
N VAL A 205 17.69 3.49 0.80
CA VAL A 205 16.86 3.52 2.00
C VAL A 205 16.30 2.13 2.29
N THR A 206 16.23 1.77 3.57
CA THR A 206 15.57 0.54 3.97
C THR A 206 14.06 0.67 3.79
N HIS A 207 13.48 -0.23 3.01
CA HIS A 207 12.04 -0.30 2.76
C HIS A 207 11.39 -1.52 3.39
N PHE A 208 10.13 -1.34 3.77
CA PHE A 208 9.26 -2.38 4.30
C PHE A 208 7.99 -2.43 3.45
N THR A 209 7.54 -3.65 3.15
CA THR A 209 6.30 -3.84 2.39
C THR A 209 5.36 -4.76 3.15
N ARG A 210 4.16 -4.28 3.44
CA ARG A 210 3.01 -5.08 3.84
C ARG A 210 2.24 -5.50 2.58
N LEU A 211 1.70 -6.70 2.57
CA LEU A 211 0.95 -7.29 1.47
C LEU A 211 -0.45 -7.64 1.96
N TRP A 212 -1.48 -7.36 1.17
CA TRP A 212 -2.85 -7.72 1.48
C TRP A 212 -3.62 -8.22 0.25
N SER A 213 -4.46 -9.22 0.47
CA SER A 213 -5.38 -9.78 -0.52
C SER A 213 -6.59 -10.38 0.17
N TRP A 214 -7.70 -10.46 -0.56
CA TRP A 214 -8.91 -11.18 -0.16
C TRP A 214 -8.71 -12.71 -0.09
N GLY A 215 -7.66 -13.23 -0.72
CA GLY A 215 -7.39 -14.67 -0.76
C GLY A 215 -8.40 -15.45 -1.62
N ASP A 216 -8.42 -16.75 -1.41
CA ASP A 216 -9.24 -17.71 -2.15
C ASP A 216 -10.75 -17.42 -1.96
N LYS A 217 -11.45 -17.28 -3.08
CA LYS A 217 -12.91 -17.10 -3.14
C LYS A 217 -13.66 -18.24 -2.48
N ALA A 218 -13.15 -19.47 -2.55
CA ALA A 218 -13.78 -20.63 -1.95
C ALA A 218 -13.83 -20.53 -0.42
N ASN A 219 -12.79 -19.95 0.18
CA ASN A 219 -12.66 -19.80 1.63
C ASN A 219 -13.26 -18.48 2.16
N PHE A 220 -13.55 -17.53 1.26
CA PHE A 220 -14.09 -16.20 1.58
C PHE A 220 -15.29 -15.86 0.68
N ASN A 221 -16.27 -16.77 0.63
CA ASN A 221 -17.43 -16.67 -0.26
C ASN A 221 -18.45 -15.64 0.25
N ARG A 222 -18.75 -14.65 -0.61
CA ARG A 222 -19.74 -13.57 -0.40
C ARG A 222 -21.12 -14.03 0.08
N ALA A 223 -21.55 -15.22 -0.33
CA ALA A 223 -22.88 -15.75 -0.06
C ALA A 223 -22.98 -16.48 1.30
N THR A 224 -21.86 -16.93 1.87
CA THR A 224 -21.86 -17.84 3.03
C THR A 224 -20.89 -17.45 4.15
N ALA A 225 -20.00 -16.48 3.95
CA ALA A 225 -19.01 -16.06 4.94
C ALA A 225 -19.41 -14.77 5.69
N SER A 226 -18.61 -14.44 6.72
CA SER A 226 -18.77 -13.34 7.68
C SER A 226 -19.03 -11.97 7.05
N VAL A 227 -19.39 -10.98 7.86
CA VAL A 227 -19.65 -9.58 7.44
C VAL A 227 -18.56 -9.04 6.50
N LEU A 228 -17.29 -9.42 6.70
CA LEU A 228 -16.18 -8.97 5.86
C LEU A 228 -16.27 -9.48 4.41
N ALA A 229 -16.69 -10.73 4.20
CA ALA A 229 -16.79 -11.31 2.85
C ALA A 229 -17.82 -10.58 1.97
N LYS A 230 -18.88 -10.01 2.57
CA LYS A 230 -19.84 -9.15 1.85
C LYS A 230 -19.15 -7.92 1.21
N GLY A 231 -18.07 -7.45 1.84
CA GLY A 231 -17.24 -6.32 1.40
C GLY A 231 -16.34 -6.61 0.19
N ARG A 232 -16.10 -7.89 -0.16
CA ARG A 232 -15.24 -8.27 -1.31
C ARG A 232 -15.72 -7.59 -2.60
N PRO A 233 -14.83 -6.90 -3.34
CA PRO A 233 -15.20 -6.20 -4.58
C PRO A 233 -15.60 -7.17 -5.71
N ALA A 234 -16.22 -6.65 -6.77
CA ALA A 234 -16.49 -7.43 -7.98
C ALA A 234 -15.21 -7.69 -8.80
N ALA A 235 -14.27 -6.74 -8.79
CA ALA A 235 -12.96 -6.87 -9.40
C ALA A 235 -11.92 -7.13 -8.30
N GLU A 236 -11.16 -8.20 -8.44
CA GLU A 236 -10.12 -8.58 -7.49
C GLU A 236 -8.95 -7.59 -7.54
N TYR A 237 -8.33 -7.38 -6.39
CA TYR A 237 -7.14 -6.55 -6.28
C TYR A 237 -6.18 -7.09 -5.23
N TYR A 238 -4.92 -6.70 -5.38
CA TYR A 238 -3.83 -6.94 -4.46
C TYR A 238 -3.27 -5.60 -3.97
N GLU A 239 -2.90 -5.53 -2.70
CA GLU A 239 -2.32 -4.32 -2.14
C GLU A 239 -0.96 -4.54 -1.49
N PRO A 240 0.13 -4.10 -2.12
CA PRO A 240 1.37 -3.82 -1.41
C PRO A 240 1.29 -2.42 -0.79
N TRP A 241 1.80 -2.31 0.43
CA TRP A 241 1.81 -1.11 1.24
C TRP A 241 3.26 -0.85 1.65
N SER A 242 3.84 0.23 1.13
CA SER A 242 5.25 0.54 1.35
C SER A 242 5.45 1.54 2.49
N SER A 243 6.55 1.40 3.24
CA SER A 243 6.99 2.36 4.24
C SER A 243 8.51 2.32 4.41
N VAL A 244 9.11 3.43 4.82
CA VAL A 244 10.50 3.49 5.34
C VAL A 244 10.55 3.62 6.87
N PHE A 245 9.37 3.64 7.50
CA PHE A 245 9.21 3.97 8.91
C PHE A 245 8.86 2.76 9.77
N ASN A 246 8.04 1.86 9.24
CA ASN A 246 7.37 0.82 10.01
C ASN A 246 7.59 -0.54 9.32
N SER A 247 8.07 -1.54 10.06
CA SER A 247 8.24 -2.91 9.54
C SER A 247 6.96 -3.74 9.54
N ALA A 248 6.00 -3.40 10.40
CA ALA A 248 4.68 -4.02 10.47
C ALA A 248 3.65 -3.07 11.07
N PHE A 249 2.37 -3.43 11.01
CA PHE A 249 1.33 -2.69 11.72
C PHE A 249 1.54 -2.70 13.24
N PHE A 250 1.06 -1.63 13.87
CA PHE A 250 1.14 -1.37 15.30
C PHE A 250 2.57 -1.25 15.84
N GLN A 251 3.51 -0.95 14.95
CA GLN A 251 4.88 -0.58 15.28
C GLN A 251 5.07 0.88 14.95
N THR A 252 5.03 1.76 15.94
CA THR A 252 5.20 3.19 15.71
C THR A 252 6.66 3.56 15.50
N THR A 253 6.91 4.48 14.57
CA THR A 253 8.19 5.18 14.46
C THR A 253 8.13 6.51 15.21
N GLU A 254 9.29 7.09 15.49
CA GLU A 254 9.42 8.40 16.14
C GLU A 254 9.70 9.51 15.13
N PHE A 255 8.86 10.55 15.14
CA PHE A 255 9.03 11.76 14.36
C PHE A 255 9.48 12.90 15.28
N LYS A 256 10.71 13.37 15.07
CA LYS A 256 11.34 14.41 15.92
C LYS A 256 10.59 15.75 15.83
N PRO A 257 10.63 16.58 16.87
CA PRO A 257 10.11 17.95 16.82
C PRO A 257 10.65 18.73 15.62
N TYR A 258 9.79 19.53 14.97
CA TYR A 258 10.14 20.40 13.85
C TYR A 258 10.94 19.71 12.73
N SER A 259 10.59 18.47 12.42
CA SER A 259 11.29 17.65 11.42
C SER A 259 10.36 17.22 10.29
N SER A 260 10.96 16.85 9.16
CA SER A 260 10.28 16.18 8.07
C SER A 260 11.12 15.00 7.60
N SER A 261 10.45 13.88 7.37
CA SER A 261 11.03 12.65 6.85
C SER A 261 10.15 12.15 5.72
N GLY A 262 10.73 11.48 4.74
CA GLY A 262 9.97 11.00 3.59
C GLY A 262 10.76 10.03 2.75
N TRP A 263 10.11 9.50 1.71
CA TRP A 263 10.74 8.64 0.72
C TRP A 263 10.18 8.89 -0.68
N SER A 264 11.01 8.59 -1.66
CA SER A 264 10.66 8.62 -3.07
C SER A 264 10.42 7.19 -3.57
N ALA A 265 9.54 7.06 -4.55
CA ALA A 265 9.29 5.82 -5.27
C ALA A 265 8.82 6.13 -6.70
N ALA A 266 8.69 5.10 -7.52
CA ALA A 266 8.18 5.20 -8.88
C ALA A 266 7.20 4.06 -9.19
N ILE A 267 6.17 4.36 -9.99
CA ILE A 267 5.30 3.36 -10.61
C ILE A 267 5.71 3.23 -12.06
N LEU A 268 6.20 2.05 -12.43
CA LEU A 268 6.68 1.72 -13.75
C LEU A 268 5.72 0.72 -14.43
N PRO A 269 4.94 1.16 -15.43
CA PRO A 269 4.18 0.25 -16.28
C PRO A 269 5.10 -0.69 -17.07
N ILE A 270 4.68 -1.95 -17.19
CA ILE A 270 5.37 -2.99 -17.96
C ILE A 270 4.40 -3.49 -19.03
N ASP A 271 4.50 -2.93 -20.22
CA ASP A 271 3.49 -3.11 -21.28
C ASP A 271 3.70 -4.39 -22.12
N SER A 272 4.80 -5.11 -21.92
CA SER A 272 5.13 -6.33 -22.65
C SER A 272 6.12 -7.22 -21.89
N GLY A 273 6.29 -8.48 -22.33
CA GLY A 273 7.19 -9.44 -21.69
C GLY A 273 6.62 -10.10 -20.42
N MET A 274 5.37 -9.78 -20.09
CA MET A 274 4.61 -10.36 -18.98
C MET A 274 3.67 -11.43 -19.52
N GLY A 275 3.41 -12.49 -18.76
CA GLY A 275 2.63 -13.65 -19.24
C GLY A 275 2.68 -14.85 -18.30
N ASP A 276 2.31 -16.03 -18.82
CA ASP A 276 2.38 -17.31 -18.10
C ASP A 276 3.83 -17.83 -18.08
N ALA A 277 4.73 -17.08 -17.45
CA ALA A 277 6.14 -17.42 -17.27
C ALA A 277 6.44 -17.79 -15.81
N ASN A 278 7.58 -18.47 -15.57
CA ASN A 278 8.01 -18.72 -14.19
C ASN A 278 8.48 -17.41 -13.53
N ILE A 279 8.52 -17.42 -12.19
CA ILE A 279 8.83 -16.23 -11.40
C ILE A 279 10.21 -15.63 -11.69
N TYR A 280 11.21 -16.45 -12.05
CA TYR A 280 12.57 -15.98 -12.33
C TYR A 280 12.65 -15.24 -13.67
N ASP A 281 11.93 -15.71 -14.69
CA ASP A 281 11.82 -15.01 -15.97
C ASP A 281 11.11 -13.67 -15.82
N LEU A 282 10.01 -13.65 -15.06
CA LEU A 282 9.29 -12.42 -14.75
C LEU A 282 10.14 -11.41 -13.98
N ARG A 283 10.93 -11.86 -13.00
CA ARG A 283 11.90 -11.00 -12.29
C ARG A 283 12.90 -10.36 -13.25
N ARG A 284 13.49 -11.14 -14.16
CA ARG A 284 14.42 -10.60 -15.18
C ARG A 284 13.74 -9.56 -16.06
N THR A 285 12.52 -9.81 -16.53
CA THR A 285 11.74 -8.82 -17.30
C THR A 285 11.56 -7.52 -16.52
N VAL A 286 11.20 -7.60 -15.24
CA VAL A 286 11.02 -6.42 -14.38
C VAL A 286 12.34 -5.67 -14.19
N GLU A 287 13.43 -6.38 -13.89
CA GLU A 287 14.75 -5.80 -13.65
C GLU A 287 15.32 -5.11 -14.91
N ASP A 288 15.20 -5.73 -16.07
CA ASP A 288 15.60 -5.14 -17.35
C ASP A 288 14.78 -3.88 -17.64
N ARG A 289 13.48 -3.91 -17.34
CA ARG A 289 12.57 -2.78 -17.53
C ARG A 289 12.91 -1.60 -16.61
N ILE A 290 13.22 -1.87 -15.34
CA ILE A 290 13.68 -0.87 -14.37
C ILE A 290 15.00 -0.24 -14.83
N LYS A 291 15.97 -1.07 -15.22
CA LYS A 291 17.27 -0.61 -15.71
C LYS A 291 17.11 0.28 -16.95
N LYS A 292 16.26 -0.12 -17.90
CA LYS A 292 15.98 0.66 -19.12
C LYS A 292 15.30 2.00 -18.79
N ALA A 293 14.40 2.04 -17.82
CA ALA A 293 13.71 3.25 -17.40
C ALA A 293 14.64 4.27 -16.72
N ASN A 294 15.85 3.85 -16.31
CA ASN A 294 16.88 4.71 -15.72
C ASN A 294 16.34 5.58 -14.58
N ILE A 295 15.56 4.96 -13.68
CA ILE A 295 14.90 5.64 -12.57
C ILE A 295 15.96 6.15 -11.60
N SER A 296 16.02 7.47 -11.41
CA SER A 296 16.81 8.13 -10.37
C SER A 296 15.91 8.60 -9.23
N PHE A 297 16.36 8.49 -7.99
CA PHE A 297 15.62 8.89 -6.78
C PHE A 297 16.19 10.14 -6.12
#